data_AF-A0A1G5T4X9-F1
#
_entry.id   AF-A0A1G5T4X9-F1
#
_cell.length_a   1.000
_cell.length_b   1.000
_cell.length_c   1.000
_cell.angle_alpha   90.00
_cell.angle_beta   90.00
_cell.angle_gamma   90.00
#
_symmetry.space_group_name_H-M   'P 1'
#
loop_
_entity.id
_entity.type
_entity.pdbx_description
1 polymer ?
#
loop_
_entity_poly.entity_id
_entity_poly.type
_entity_poly.pdbx_seq_one_letter_code
_entity_poly.pdbx_strand_id
1 'polypeptide(L)'
;MLHAEDPTSADRVRHSTAADVNREIDRQTNSNLRRYANSSPEVIDRRIQELDREWDVERALEVNAATVALTGLLLGVTVNRKWLVLPGVVLSFLLQHGLQGWCPPLPILRRSGVRTRGEIDREKYELKALLDGR
;
A
#
# COMPACT_ATOMS: atom_id res chain seq x y z
N MET A 1 -16.42 14.52 -15.23
CA MET A 1 -17.38 14.39 -14.11
C MET A 1 -17.20 12.98 -13.55
N LEU A 2 -16.82 12.88 -12.28
CA LEU A 2 -16.88 11.71 -11.38
C LEU A 2 -16.20 10.40 -11.82
N HIS A 3 -15.00 10.14 -11.30
CA HIS A 3 -14.73 8.86 -10.64
C HIS A 3 -13.90 9.14 -9.39
N ALA A 4 -14.40 8.59 -8.27
CA ALA A 4 -14.11 8.97 -6.91
C ALA A 4 -12.80 8.37 -6.39
N GLU A 5 -12.16 9.07 -5.46
CA GLU A 5 -11.49 8.44 -4.33
C GLU A 5 -11.63 9.34 -3.11
N ASP A 6 -12.14 8.76 -2.02
CA ASP A 6 -12.29 9.39 -0.72
C ASP A 6 -10.90 9.82 -0.21
N PRO A 7 -10.62 11.13 -0.11
CA PRO A 7 -9.28 11.65 0.17
C PRO A 7 -8.80 11.39 1.61
N THR A 8 -9.60 10.71 2.43
CA THR A 8 -9.37 10.71 3.88
C THR A 8 -8.30 9.72 4.33
N SER A 9 -8.18 8.50 3.76
CA SER A 9 -7.11 7.54 4.14
C SER A 9 -5.84 7.68 3.28
N ALA A 10 -6.00 7.78 1.96
CA ALA A 10 -4.91 7.76 0.98
C ALA A 10 -3.89 8.88 1.18
N ASP A 11 -4.31 9.99 1.79
CA ASP A 11 -3.46 11.16 1.98
C ASP A 11 -2.59 11.07 3.24
N ARG A 12 -3.05 10.40 4.32
CA ARG A 12 -2.33 10.38 5.62
C ARG A 12 -0.98 9.67 5.52
N VAL A 13 -0.93 8.54 4.82
CA VAL A 13 0.32 7.79 4.62
C VAL A 13 1.30 8.59 3.77
N ARG A 14 0.83 9.21 2.67
CA ARG A 14 1.69 10.07 1.84
C ARG A 14 2.18 11.30 2.61
N HIS A 15 1.31 11.96 3.38
CA HIS A 15 1.67 13.08 4.25
C HIS A 15 2.73 12.71 5.32
N SER A 16 2.66 11.48 5.82
CA SER A 16 3.60 10.96 6.82
C SER A 16 4.84 10.28 6.21
N THR A 17 4.93 10.21 4.87
CA THR A 17 6.07 9.64 4.15
C THR A 17 7.07 10.74 3.80
N ALA A 18 8.37 10.45 3.92
CA ALA A 18 9.41 11.39 3.55
C ALA A 18 9.29 11.84 2.08
N ALA A 19 9.48 13.13 1.82
CA ALA A 19 9.20 13.72 0.52
C ALA A 19 10.05 13.15 -0.62
N ASP A 20 11.27 12.72 -0.34
CA ASP A 20 12.15 12.03 -1.28
C ASP A 20 11.60 10.66 -1.70
N VAL A 21 11.04 9.90 -0.76
CA VAL A 21 10.40 8.60 -1.03
C VAL A 21 9.14 8.79 -1.88
N ASN A 22 8.28 9.76 -1.54
CA ASN A 22 7.10 10.08 -2.34
C ASN A 22 7.49 10.47 -3.78
N ARG A 23 8.52 11.33 -3.93
CA ARG A 23 9.01 11.72 -5.26
C ARG A 23 9.53 10.52 -6.05
N GLU A 24 10.18 9.56 -5.40
CA GLU A 24 10.69 8.39 -6.10
C GLU A 24 9.56 7.49 -6.62
N ILE A 25 8.54 7.26 -5.80
CA ILE A 25 7.34 6.53 -6.22
C ILE A 25 6.65 7.24 -7.39
N ASP A 26 6.51 8.57 -7.32
CA ASP A 26 5.92 9.35 -8.41
C ASP A 26 6.75 9.26 -9.70
N ARG A 27 8.09 9.29 -9.61
CA ARG A 27 8.97 9.10 -10.78
C ARG A 27 8.79 7.72 -11.40
N GLN A 28 8.73 6.68 -10.58
CA GLN A 28 8.53 5.31 -11.05
C GLN A 28 7.18 5.16 -11.77
N THR A 29 6.10 5.67 -11.18
CA THR A 29 4.77 5.66 -11.79
C THR A 29 4.77 6.40 -13.14
N ASN A 30 5.34 7.60 -13.20
CA ASN A 30 5.44 8.36 -14.44
C ASN A 30 6.30 7.65 -15.51
N SER A 31 7.37 6.96 -15.10
CA SER A 31 8.21 6.17 -15.99
C SER A 31 7.45 4.96 -16.56
N ASN A 32 6.66 4.27 -15.73
CA ASN A 32 5.80 3.18 -16.19
C ASN A 32 4.80 3.67 -17.24
N LEU A 33 4.11 4.78 -16.97
CA LEU A 33 3.13 5.36 -17.90
C LEU A 33 3.76 5.69 -19.26
N ARG A 34 4.93 6.33 -19.27
CA ARG A 34 5.68 6.63 -20.51
C ARG A 34 6.08 5.36 -21.26
N ARG A 35 6.49 4.32 -20.53
CA ARG A 35 6.86 3.01 -21.11
C ARG A 35 5.67 2.33 -21.79
N TYR A 36 4.48 2.39 -21.19
CA TYR A 36 3.29 1.71 -21.70
C TYR A 36 2.50 2.54 -22.72
N ALA A 37 2.69 3.86 -22.80
CA ALA A 37 1.95 4.76 -23.68
C ALA A 37 1.87 4.29 -25.16
N ASN A 38 2.98 3.76 -25.70
CA ASN A 38 3.07 3.29 -27.08
C ASN A 38 3.02 1.75 -27.20
N SER A 39 2.67 1.03 -26.12
CA SER A 39 2.57 -0.44 -26.13
C SER A 39 1.26 -0.91 -26.77
N SER A 40 1.15 -2.18 -27.16
CA SER A 40 -0.11 -2.74 -27.68
C SER A 40 -1.18 -2.82 -26.57
N PRO A 41 -2.48 -2.84 -26.92
CA PRO A 41 -3.56 -2.92 -25.95
C PRO A 41 -3.43 -4.11 -24.98
N GLU A 42 -2.97 -5.26 -25.48
CA GLU A 42 -2.80 -6.50 -24.70
C GLU A 42 -1.71 -6.36 -23.63
N VAL A 43 -0.66 -5.58 -23.93
CA VAL A 43 0.42 -5.30 -22.96
C VAL A 43 -0.06 -4.37 -21.87
N ILE A 44 -0.86 -3.36 -22.22
CA ILE A 44 -1.44 -2.42 -21.25
C ILE A 44 -2.44 -3.14 -20.35
N ASP A 45 -3.31 -3.99 -20.90
CA ASP A 45 -4.28 -4.77 -20.12
C ASP A 45 -3.57 -5.71 -19.13
N ARG A 46 -2.49 -6.38 -19.55
CA ARG A 46 -1.66 -7.19 -18.65
C ARG A 46 -1.13 -6.38 -17.48
N ARG A 47 -0.63 -5.16 -17.74
CA ARG A 47 -0.14 -4.28 -16.68
C ARG A 47 -1.27 -3.87 -15.72
N ILE A 48 -2.46 -3.57 -16.24
CA ILE A 48 -3.64 -3.29 -15.40
C ILE A 48 -3.96 -4.49 -14.49
N GLN A 49 -3.90 -5.71 -15.01
CA GLN A 49 -4.12 -6.92 -14.21
C GLN A 49 -3.01 -7.15 -13.15
N GLU A 50 -1.77 -6.77 -13.44
CA GLU A 50 -0.69 -6.76 -12.44
C GLU A 50 -0.98 -5.76 -11.32
N LEU A 51 -1.40 -4.54 -11.67
CA LEU A 51 -1.77 -3.50 -10.71
C LEU A 51 -2.95 -3.92 -9.81
N ASP A 52 -3.90 -4.68 -10.36
CA ASP A 52 -5.03 -5.22 -9.58
C ASP A 52 -4.62 -6.26 -8.54
N ARG A 53 -3.46 -6.91 -8.72
CA ARG A 53 -2.91 -7.90 -7.79
C ARG A 53 -1.88 -7.29 -6.84
N GLU A 54 -1.43 -6.07 -7.10
CA GLU A 54 -0.48 -5.38 -6.26
C GLU A 54 -1.10 -5.08 -4.89
N TRP A 55 -0.32 -5.33 -3.83
CA TRP A 55 -0.75 -5.02 -2.49
C TRP A 55 -0.41 -3.57 -2.18
N ASP A 56 -1.44 -2.83 -1.78
CA ASP A 56 -1.23 -1.51 -1.20
C ASP A 56 -0.61 -1.61 0.20
N VAL A 57 -0.01 -0.50 0.64
CA VAL A 57 0.70 -0.42 1.92
C VAL A 57 -0.20 -0.68 3.13
N GLU A 58 -1.48 -0.30 3.09
CA GLU A 58 -2.41 -0.52 4.21
C GLU A 58 -2.70 -2.02 4.34
N ARG A 59 -3.05 -2.68 3.22
CA ARG A 59 -3.24 -4.12 3.18
C ARG A 59 -1.99 -4.88 3.61
N ALA A 60 -0.82 -4.49 3.11
CA ALA A 60 0.44 -5.11 3.50
C ALA A 60 0.70 -4.96 5.01
N LEU A 61 0.47 -3.78 5.57
CA LEU A 61 0.65 -3.52 6.99
C LEU A 61 -0.31 -4.36 7.85
N GLU A 62 -1.61 -4.34 7.54
CA GLU A 62 -2.65 -5.00 8.31
C GLU A 62 -2.50 -6.52 8.32
N VAL A 63 -2.26 -7.14 7.16
CA VAL A 63 -2.11 -8.60 7.05
C VAL A 63 -0.89 -9.08 7.85
N ASN A 64 0.24 -8.38 7.74
CA ASN A 64 1.45 -8.75 8.47
C ASN A 64 1.28 -8.55 9.97
N ALA A 65 0.69 -7.43 10.40
CA ALA A 65 0.42 -7.17 11.80
C ALA A 65 -0.56 -8.20 12.40
N ALA A 66 -1.65 -8.53 11.70
CA ALA A 66 -2.59 -9.57 12.12
C ALA A 66 -1.91 -10.94 12.24
N THR A 67 -1.05 -11.31 11.28
CA THR A 67 -0.28 -12.56 11.30
C THR A 67 0.62 -12.65 12.54
N VAL A 68 1.37 -11.59 12.85
CA VAL A 68 2.25 -11.54 14.03
C VAL A 68 1.45 -11.57 15.33
N ALA A 69 0.36 -10.80 15.41
CA ALA A 69 -0.51 -10.77 16.58
C ALA A 69 -1.16 -12.13 16.85
N LEU A 70 -1.72 -12.79 15.83
CA LEU A 70 -2.31 -14.12 15.95
C LEU A 70 -1.28 -15.18 16.34
N THR A 71 -0.07 -15.11 15.77
CA THR A 71 1.02 -16.01 16.16
C THR A 71 1.38 -15.83 17.63
N GLY A 72 1.53 -14.59 18.10
CA GLY A 72 1.81 -14.29 19.51
C GLY A 72 0.67 -14.71 20.45
N LEU A 73 -0.58 -14.55 20.01
CA LEU A 73 -1.74 -15.05 20.74
C LEU A 73 -1.71 -16.58 20.89
N LEU A 74 -1.48 -17.30 19.79
CA LEU A 74 -1.40 -18.76 19.78
C LEU A 74 -0.29 -19.26 20.71
N LEU A 75 0.90 -18.66 20.66
CA LEU A 75 2.01 -18.97 21.56
C LEU A 75 1.72 -18.58 23.02
N GLY A 76 0.96 -17.51 23.23
CA GLY A 76 0.49 -17.05 24.54
C GLY A 76 -0.41 -18.05 25.23
N VAL A 77 -1.28 -18.70 24.46
CA VAL A 77 -2.22 -19.71 24.93
C VAL A 77 -1.56 -21.09 25.06
N THR A 78 -0.71 -21.49 24.11
CA THR A 78 -0.19 -22.86 24.03
C THR A 78 1.18 -23.07 24.67
N VAL A 79 2.04 -22.04 24.75
CA VAL A 79 3.43 -22.16 25.22
C VAL A 79 3.66 -21.40 26.52
N ASN A 80 3.46 -20.09 26.54
CA ASN A 80 3.71 -19.25 27.72
C ASN A 80 2.97 -17.91 27.63
N ARG A 81 2.29 -17.50 28.70
CA ARG A 81 1.59 -16.21 28.79
C ARG A 81 2.44 -14.98 28.46
N LYS A 82 3.77 -15.06 28.62
CA LYS A 82 4.70 -13.99 28.20
C LYS A 82 4.59 -13.62 26.71
N TRP A 83 4.17 -14.55 25.85
CA TRP A 83 3.96 -14.28 24.42
C TRP A 83 2.80 -13.33 24.13
N LEU A 84 1.87 -13.12 25.08
CA LEU A 84 0.79 -12.14 24.96
C LEU A 84 1.29 -10.68 24.87
N VAL A 85 2.55 -10.42 25.23
CA VAL A 85 3.19 -9.12 24.99
C VAL A 85 3.21 -8.79 23.50
N LEU A 86 3.39 -9.79 22.62
CA LEU A 86 3.48 -9.58 21.18
C LEU A 86 2.19 -9.01 20.57
N PRO A 87 1.01 -9.66 20.70
CA PRO A 87 -0.24 -9.05 20.23
C PRO A 87 -0.55 -7.73 20.95
N GLY A 88 -0.21 -7.59 22.23
CA GLY A 88 -0.39 -6.32 22.95
C GLY A 88 0.33 -5.15 22.29
N VAL A 89 1.62 -5.34 21.94
CA VAL A 89 2.42 -4.32 21.26
C VAL A 89 1.94 -4.07 19.82
N VAL A 90 1.72 -5.13 19.04
CA VAL A 90 1.32 -5.01 17.62
C VAL A 90 -0.03 -4.32 17.48
N LEU A 91 -1.02 -4.72 18.29
CA LEU A 91 -2.36 -4.11 18.24
C LEU A 91 -2.34 -2.65 18.72
N SER A 92 -1.47 -2.31 19.68
CA SER A 92 -1.30 -0.91 20.11
C SER A 92 -0.74 -0.04 18.97
N PHE A 93 0.23 -0.54 18.21
CA PHE A 93 0.75 0.17 17.03
C PHE A 93 -0.27 0.27 15.90
N LEU A 94 -1.07 -0.77 15.66
CA LEU A 94 -2.17 -0.70 14.68
C LEU A 94 -3.22 0.34 15.09
N LEU A 95 -3.58 0.39 16.37
CA LEU A 95 -4.51 1.40 16.87
C LEU A 95 -3.95 2.82 16.69
N GLN A 96 -2.68 3.04 17.06
CA GLN A 96 -2.00 4.32 16.81
C GLN A 96 -1.99 4.66 15.31
N HIS A 97 -1.69 3.68 14.44
CA HIS A 97 -1.70 3.86 13.00
C HIS A 97 -3.06 4.29 12.47
N GLY A 98 -4.14 3.61 12.88
CA GLY A 98 -5.50 3.96 12.47
C GLY A 98 -5.90 5.38 12.88
N LEU A 99 -5.41 5.85 14.04
CA LEU A 99 -5.72 7.19 14.55
C LEU A 99 -4.85 8.31 13.95
N GLN A 100 -3.56 8.03 13.68
CA GLN A 100 -2.58 9.06 13.32
C GLN A 100 -2.03 8.93 11.89
N GLY A 101 -2.27 7.80 11.22
CA GLY A 101 -1.72 7.51 9.90
C GLY A 101 -0.24 7.13 9.88
N TRP A 102 0.41 7.00 11.04
CA TRP A 102 1.84 6.67 11.15
C TRP A 102 2.08 5.46 12.05
N CYS A 103 3.02 4.58 11.65
CA CYS A 103 3.59 3.56 12.54
C CYS A 103 5.05 3.29 12.18
N PRO A 104 5.87 2.76 13.12
CA PRO A 104 7.30 2.51 12.89
C PRO A 104 7.67 1.67 11.64
N PRO A 105 6.90 0.63 11.24
CA PRO A 105 7.21 -0.13 10.03
C PRO A 105 6.81 0.60 8.72
N LEU A 106 5.96 1.62 8.76
CA LEU A 106 5.46 2.31 7.58
C LEU A 106 6.60 2.95 6.73
N PRO A 107 7.58 3.68 7.30
CA PRO A 107 8.71 4.20 6.53
C PRO A 107 9.55 3.12 5.84
N ILE A 108 9.63 1.92 6.44
CA ILE A 108 10.39 0.80 5.88
C ILE A 108 9.67 0.27 4.63
N LEU A 109 8.36 -0.01 4.74
CA LEU A 109 7.53 -0.47 3.62
C LEU A 109 7.51 0.55 2.47
N ARG A 110 7.39 1.83 2.80
CA ARG A 110 7.39 2.91 1.80
C ARG A 110 8.74 3.02 1.09
N ARG A 111 9.86 2.90 1.82
CA ARG A 111 11.22 2.90 1.22
C ARG A 111 11.48 1.67 0.36
N SER A 112 10.84 0.53 0.63
CA SER A 112 10.89 -0.63 -0.27
C SER A 112 10.00 -0.49 -1.52
N GLY A 113 9.34 0.65 -1.71
CA GLY A 113 8.53 0.94 -2.88
C GLY A 113 7.08 0.44 -2.79
N VAL A 114 6.60 0.05 -1.60
CA VAL A 114 5.20 -0.36 -1.43
C VAL A 114 4.30 0.88 -1.55
N ARG A 115 3.41 0.85 -2.54
CA ARG A 115 2.59 1.99 -2.94
C ARG A 115 1.30 2.05 -2.15
N THR A 116 0.71 3.24 -2.04
CA THR A 116 -0.65 3.39 -1.52
C THR A 116 -1.66 2.95 -2.56
N ARG A 117 -2.91 2.69 -2.15
CA ARG A 117 -3.97 2.32 -3.08
C ARG A 117 -4.18 3.39 -4.16
N GLY A 118 -4.26 4.67 -3.78
CA GLY A 118 -4.39 5.77 -4.74
C GLY A 118 -3.18 5.94 -5.68
N GLU A 119 -1.97 5.55 -5.28
CA GLU A 119 -0.80 5.53 -6.18
C GLU A 119 -0.91 4.44 -7.25
N ILE A 120 -1.38 3.25 -6.87
CA ILE A 120 -1.61 2.12 -7.78
C ILE A 120 -2.78 2.45 -8.72
N ASP A 121 -3.87 2.97 -8.17
CA ASP A 121 -5.08 3.31 -8.92
C ASP A 121 -4.83 4.47 -9.89
N ARG A 122 -3.99 5.45 -9.53
CA ARG A 122 -3.54 6.47 -10.47
C ARG A 122 -2.89 5.87 -11.72
N GLU A 123 -1.91 4.97 -11.56
CA GLU A 123 -1.27 4.32 -12.71
C GLU A 123 -2.31 3.55 -13.53
N LYS A 124 -3.17 2.78 -12.86
CA LYS A 124 -4.21 1.97 -13.49
C LYS A 124 -5.19 2.80 -14.31
N TYR A 125 -5.69 3.90 -13.76
CA TYR A 125 -6.68 4.74 -14.44
C TYR A 125 -6.07 5.53 -15.60
N GLU A 126 -4.82 5.99 -15.47
CA GLU A 126 -4.11 6.61 -16.59
C GLU A 126 -3.87 5.60 -17.74
N LEU A 127 -3.52 4.34 -17.41
CA LEU A 127 -3.40 3.27 -18.41
C LEU A 127 -4.73 2.92 -19.09
N LYS A 128 -5.84 2.90 -18.34
CA LYS A 128 -7.19 2.71 -18.91
C LYS A 128 -7.55 3.84 -19.88
N ALA A 129 -7.28 5.09 -19.51
CA ALA A 129 -7.52 6.23 -20.38
C ALA A 129 -6.72 6.14 -21.70
N LEU A 130 -5.51 5.57 -21.67
CA LEU A 130 -4.71 5.31 -22.88
C LEU A 130 -5.31 4.22 -23.78
N LEU A 131 -6.09 3.27 -23.24
CA LEU A 131 -6.82 2.29 -24.01
C LEU A 131 -8.10 2.87 -24.61
N ASP A 132 -8.86 3.63 -23.82
CA ASP A 132 -10.12 4.24 -24.23
C ASP A 132 -9.94 5.32 -25.31
N GLY A 133 -8.77 5.94 -25.38
CA GLY A 133 -8.44 6.99 -26.34
C GLY A 133 -7.88 6.51 -27.70
N ARG A 134 -7.85 5.19 -27.95
CA ARG A 134 -7.39 4.58 -29.21
C ARG A 134 -8.55 4.20 -30.11
#